data_AF-A0A2J6IZF4-F1
#
_entry.id   AF-A0A2J6IZF4-F1
#
_cell.length_a   1.000
_cell.length_b   1.000
_cell.length_c   1.000
_cell.angle_alpha   90.00
_cell.angle_beta   90.00
_cell.angle_gamma   90.00
#
_symmetry.space_group_name_H-M   'P 1'
#
loop_
_entity.id
_entity.type
_entity.pdbx_description
1 polymer ?
#
loop_
_entity_poly.entity_id
_entity_poly.type
_entity_poly.pdbx_seq_one_letter_code
_entity_poly.pdbx_strand_id
1 'polypeptide(L)' 'MKRTEHDRICKMVAEGEKKDLEHHITHRSGKILSCTEDGFEVSVEGEESHWATPNVSPT' A
#
# COMPACT_ATOMS: atom_id res chain seq x y z
N MET A 1 10.28 0.37 -0.40
CA MET A 1 9.94 1.21 0.77
C MET A 1 10.79 0.87 2.00
N LYS A 2 11.07 1.82 2.90
CA LYS A 2 11.73 1.53 4.21
C LYS A 2 10.69 1.17 5.28
N ARG A 3 11.05 0.37 6.29
CA ARG A 3 10.15 -0.04 7.38
C ARG A 3 9.46 1.13 8.10
N THR A 4 10.20 2.21 8.40
CA THR A 4 9.65 3.41 9.05
C THR A 4 8.56 4.11 8.21
N GLU A 5 8.66 4.00 6.88
CA GLU A 5 7.68 4.57 5.96
C GLU A 5 6.44 3.68 5.87
N HIS A 6 6.63 2.37 5.87
CA HIS A 6 5.56 1.39 6.00
C HIS A 6 4.72 1.64 7.27
N ASP A 7 5.37 1.69 8.44
CA ASP A 7 4.68 1.94 9.72
C ASP A 7 3.89 3.26 9.73
N ARG A 8 4.45 4.30 9.12
CA ARG A 8 3.77 5.60 9.00
C ARG A 8 2.52 5.51 8.13
N ILE A 9 2.61 4.86 6.97
CA ILE A 9 1.48 4.68 6.05
C ILE A 9 0.39 3.84 6.72
N CYS A 10 0.78 2.76 7.40
CA CYS A 10 -0.18 1.91 8.09
C CYS A 10 -0.91 2.61 9.22
N LYS A 11 -0.21 3.49 9.96
CA LYS A 11 -0.85 4.34 10.96
C LYS A 11 -1.90 5.28 10.32
N MET A 12 -1.54 5.95 9.23
CA MET A 12 -2.47 6.85 8.50
C MET A 12 -3.72 6.10 8.02
N VAL A 13 -3.54 4.91 7.44
CA VAL A 13 -4.65 4.07 6.96
C VAL A 13 -5.53 3.60 8.13
N ALA A 14 -4.93 3.20 9.25
CA ALA A 14 -5.67 2.85 10.47
C ALA A 14 -6.45 4.03 11.08
N GLU A 15 -5.97 5.26 10.89
CA GLU A 15 -6.68 6.50 11.25
C GLU A 15 -7.78 6.88 10.23
N GLY A 16 -7.95 6.09 9.17
CA GLY A 16 -8.98 6.28 8.14
C GLY A 16 -8.54 7.14 6.96
N GLU A 17 -7.25 7.52 6.87
CA GLU A 17 -6.72 8.23 5.71
C GLU A 17 -6.65 7.30 4.50
N LYS A 18 -7.12 7.81 3.36
CA LYS A 18 -7.04 7.13 2.08
C LYS A 18 -5.71 7.49 1.44
N LYS A 19 -4.88 6.47 1.16
CA LYS A 19 -3.59 6.64 0.52
C LYS A 19 -3.42 5.64 -0.61
N ASP A 20 -2.78 6.10 -1.68
CA ASP A 20 -2.51 5.31 -2.86
C ASP A 20 -1.02 4.94 -2.88
N LEU A 21 -0.73 3.76 -3.44
CA LEU A 21 0.61 3.26 -3.69
C LEU A 21 0.78 3.00 -5.18
N GLU A 22 2.02 3.06 -5.64
CA GLU A 22 2.41 2.54 -6.94
C GLU A 22 3.21 1.24 -6.77
N HIS A 23 2.80 0.20 -7.49
CA HIS A 23 3.53 -1.05 -7.58
C HIS A 23 4.56 -0.97 -8.70
N HIS A 24 5.85 -1.04 -8.37
CA HIS A 24 6.92 -0.75 -9.32
C HIS A 24 7.15 -1.84 -10.38
N ILE A 25 6.63 -3.06 -10.18
CA ILE A 25 6.79 -4.16 -11.14
C ILE A 25 5.74 -4.04 -12.25
N THR A 26 4.50 -3.75 -11.86
CA THR A 26 3.36 -3.71 -12.78
C THR A 26 3.00 -2.29 -13.21
N HIS A 27 3.65 -1.27 -12.63
CA HIS A 27 3.36 0.15 -12.81
C HIS A 27 1.87 0.49 -12.58
N ARG A 28 1.21 -0.26 -11.70
CA ARG A 28 -0.18 -0.02 -11.33
C ARG A 28 -0.24 0.82 -10.07
N SER A 29 -1.25 1.67 -9.99
CA SER A 29 -1.58 2.41 -8.77
C SER A 29 -2.79 1.77 -8.09
N GLY A 30 -2.75 1.69 -6.76
CA GLY A 30 -3.78 1.02 -5.97
C GLY A 30 -4.02 1.75 -4.66
N LYS A 31 -5.28 1.79 -4.23
CA LYS A 31 -5.67 2.39 -2.96
C LYS A 31 -5.44 1.41 -1.84
N ILE A 32 -4.74 1.81 -0.78
CA ILE A 32 -4.57 0.96 0.40
C ILE A 32 -5.91 0.78 1.11
N LEU A 33 -6.30 -0.47 1.30
CA LEU A 33 -7.44 -0.91 2.10
C LEU A 33 -6.99 -1.25 3.51
N SER A 34 -5.90 -2.01 3.63
CA SER A 34 -5.36 -2.48 4.90
C SER A 34 -3.84 -2.65 4.81
N CYS A 35 -3.20 -2.74 5.97
CA CYS A 35 -1.80 -3.10 6.08
C CYS A 35 -1.63 -4.48 6.70
N THR A 36 -0.60 -5.18 6.26
CA THR A 36 -0.15 -6.46 6.80
C THR A 36 1.31 -6.34 7.23
N GLU A 37 1.88 -7.37 7.87
CA GLU A 37 3.29 -7.33 8.31
C GLU A 37 4.28 -7.26 7.14
N ASP A 38 3.92 -7.85 5.99
CA ASP A 38 4.79 -8.03 4.83
C ASP A 38 4.41 -7.14 3.62
N GLY A 39 3.35 -6.34 3.73
CA GLY A 39 2.81 -5.59 2.60
C GLY A 39 1.48 -4.88 2.85
N PHE A 40 0.82 -4.53 1.75
CA PHE A 40 -0.43 -3.77 1.74
C PHE A 40 -1.51 -4.55 0.98
N GLU A 41 -2.72 -4.58 1.53
CA GLU A 41 -3.90 -4.93 0.74
C GLU A 41 -4.38 -3.66 0.05
N VAL A 42 -4.42 -3.71 -1.28
CA VAL A 42 -4.79 -2.58 -2.12
C VAL A 42 -5.97 -2.94 -3.01
N SER A 43 -6.79 -1.93 -3.31
CA SER A 43 -7.82 -2.00 -4.34
C SER A 43 -7.29 -1.38 -5.64
N VAL A 44 -7.25 -2.16 -6.70
CA VAL A 44 -6.83 -1.74 -8.05
C VAL A 44 -8.01 -1.96 -8.98
N GLU A 45 -8.58 -0.88 -9.52
CA GLU A 45 -9.72 -0.95 -10.46
C GLU A 45 -10.96 -1.72 -9.93
N GLY A 46 -11.11 -1.80 -8.60
CA GLY A 46 -12.20 -2.52 -7.94
C GLY A 46 -11.88 -3.98 -7.58
N GLU A 47 -10.67 -4.44 -7.89
CA GLU A 47 -10.16 -5.75 -7.47
C GLU A 47 -9.20 -5.61 -6.29
N GLU A 48 -9.33 -6.49 -5.31
CA GLU A 48 -8.41 -6.57 -4.18
C GLU A 48 -7.13 -7.30 -4.60
N SER A 49 -5.98 -6.76 -4.19
CA SER A 49 -4.67 -7.31 -4.50
C SER A 49 -3.73 -7.08 -3.32
N HIS A 50 -2.85 -8.05 -3.09
CA HIS A 50 -1.82 -7.93 -2.06
C HIS A 50 -0.48 -7.53 -2.69
N TRP A 51 0.11 -6.44 -2.21
CA TRP A 51 1.40 -5.93 -2.67
C TRP A 51 2.44 -5.93 -1.55
N ALA A 52 3.52 -6.69 -1.75
CA ALA A 52 4.62 -6.75 -0.80
C ALA A 52 5.29 -5.37 -0.66
N THR A 53 5.65 -4.98 0.57
CA THR A 53 6.36 -3.71 0.88
C THR A 53 7.59 -3.43 0.00
N PRO A 54 8.44 -4.41 -0.37
CA PRO A 54 9.55 -4.14 -1.27
C PRO A 54 9.08 -3.67 -2.65
N ASN A 55 7.88 -4.06 -3.10
CA ASN A 55 7.38 -3.85 -4.46
C ASN A 55 6.60 -2.55 -4.68
N VAL A 56 6.51 -1.71 -3.65
CA VAL A 56 5.66 -0.53 -3.66
C VAL A 56 6.40 0.72 -3.23
N SER A 57 5.95 1.85 -3.78
CA SER A 57 6.36 3.19 -3.40
C SER A 57 5.12 4.05 -3.15
N PRO A 58 5.14 4.96 -2.16
CA PRO A 58 4.08 5.93 -2.00
C PRO A 58 4.11 6.93 -3.16
N THR A 59 2.94 7.21 -3.74
CA THR A 59 2.73 8.30 -4.69
C THR A 59 2.53 9.64 -3.99
#